data_AF-A0AAX3ZZT5-F1
#
_entry.id   AF-A0AAX3ZZT5-F1
#
_cell.length_a   1.000
_cell.length_b   1.000
_cell.length_c   1.000
_cell.angle_alpha   90.00
_cell.angle_beta   90.00
_cell.angle_gamma   90.00
#
_symmetry.space_group_name_H-M   'P 1'
#
loop_
_entity.id
_entity.type
_entity.pdbx_description
1 polymer ?
#
loop_
_entity_poly.entity_id
_entity_poly.type
_entity_poly.pdbx_seq_one_letter_code
_entity_poly.pdbx_strand_id
1 'polypeptide(L)'
;MSIDIDSSMSMLPRFDDFSAAAIVDLLAGVSTVLGDTTPIVSILGVRLNTVPECDLRELRSVVQEVLDSVPLGVGFRSALSAQAATARRMVYTITDGVPADLGIAEADPLITRVLVLLTEAVPEVVPSGASMVVISPRVVSTLASDPSGLSRVVTQLLSPVMTDSNPGGFS
;
A
#
# COMPACT_ATOMS: atom_id res chain seq x y z
N MET A 1 -1.90 2.82 -10.98
CA MET A 1 -1.77 2.64 -9.51
C MET A 1 -0.38 3.01 -9.00
N SER A 2 -0.24 3.39 -7.72
CA SER A 2 1.07 3.43 -7.06
C SER A 2 1.02 2.91 -5.62
N ILE A 3 2.18 2.47 -5.15
CA ILE A 3 2.39 1.83 -3.86
C ILE A 3 3.50 2.57 -3.12
N ASP A 4 3.17 3.06 -1.95
CA ASP A 4 4.10 3.70 -1.03
C ASP A 4 4.37 2.76 0.14
N ILE A 5 5.63 2.63 0.55
CA ILE A 5 6.04 1.78 1.67
C ILE A 5 6.71 2.66 2.72
N ASP A 6 6.19 2.67 3.94
CA ASP A 6 6.86 3.29 5.08
C ASP A 6 8.20 2.59 5.37
N SER A 7 9.27 3.37 5.55
CA SER A 7 10.61 2.94 5.97
C SER A 7 11.02 3.47 7.34
N SER A 8 10.05 3.70 8.21
CA SER A 8 10.28 3.95 9.63
C SER A 8 10.87 2.73 10.33
N MET A 9 11.56 2.94 11.45
CA MET A 9 12.15 1.86 12.25
C MET A 9 11.11 0.85 12.76
N SER A 10 9.85 1.25 12.96
CA SER A 10 8.80 0.33 13.40
C SER A 10 8.43 -0.70 12.34
N MET A 11 8.64 -0.37 11.06
CA MET A 11 8.43 -1.27 9.92
C MET A 11 9.52 -2.34 9.76
N LEU A 12 10.66 -2.25 10.45
CA LEU A 12 11.76 -3.21 10.30
C LEU A 12 11.34 -4.69 10.40
N PRO A 13 10.49 -5.11 11.36
CA PRO A 13 10.01 -6.49 11.41
C PRO A 13 9.25 -6.91 10.14
N ARG A 14 8.63 -5.97 9.42
CA ARG A 14 7.89 -6.22 8.16
C ARG A 14 8.80 -6.37 6.95
N PHE A 15 10.04 -5.92 7.08
CA PHE A 15 11.08 -6.15 6.08
C PHE A 15 11.74 -7.49 6.34
N ASP A 16 12.07 -7.78 7.61
CA ASP A 16 12.69 -9.04 8.04
C ASP A 16 11.79 -10.26 7.76
N ASP A 17 10.47 -10.12 7.93
CA ASP A 17 9.49 -11.18 7.66
C ASP A 17 8.95 -11.18 6.23
N PHE A 18 9.46 -10.30 5.36
CA PHE A 18 9.05 -10.11 3.96
C PHE A 18 7.57 -9.75 3.74
N SER A 19 6.83 -9.38 4.80
CA SER A 19 5.41 -9.09 4.68
C SER A 19 5.13 -7.85 3.84
N ALA A 20 5.95 -6.80 3.95
CA ALA A 20 5.81 -5.60 3.11
C ALA A 20 5.96 -5.95 1.62
N ALA A 21 7.03 -6.66 1.25
CA ALA A 21 7.27 -7.08 -0.13
C ALA A 21 6.18 -8.03 -0.66
N ALA A 22 5.63 -8.91 0.18
CA ALA A 22 4.53 -9.79 -0.20
C ALA A 22 3.23 -9.01 -0.49
N ILE A 23 2.91 -7.98 0.28
CA ILE A 23 1.75 -7.13 -0.03
C ILE A 23 1.95 -6.35 -1.33
N VAL A 24 3.17 -5.88 -1.61
CA VAL A 24 3.48 -5.23 -2.89
C VAL A 24 3.23 -6.17 -4.07
N ASP A 25 3.62 -7.44 -3.94
CA ASP A 25 3.38 -8.48 -4.96
C ASP A 25 1.87 -8.70 -5.20
N LEU A 26 1.08 -8.79 -4.13
CA LEU A 26 -0.39 -8.89 -4.25
C LEU A 26 -1.00 -7.66 -4.92
N LEU A 27 -0.55 -6.47 -4.54
CA LEU A 27 -0.99 -5.20 -5.09
C LEU A 27 -0.61 -5.06 -6.56
N ALA A 28 0.53 -5.59 -6.97
CA ALA A 28 0.92 -5.68 -8.36
C ALA A 28 -0.03 -6.61 -9.15
N GLY A 29 -0.40 -7.75 -8.58
CA GLY A 29 -1.46 -8.61 -9.12
C GLY A 29 -2.81 -7.89 -9.24
N VAL A 30 -3.22 -7.15 -8.20
CA VAL A 30 -4.43 -6.31 -8.22
C VAL A 30 -4.37 -5.27 -9.33
N SER A 31 -3.23 -4.59 -9.51
CA SER A 31 -3.01 -3.61 -10.59
C SER A 31 -3.30 -4.23 -11.97
N THR A 32 -2.85 -5.47 -12.21
CA THR A 32 -3.13 -6.17 -13.49
C THR A 32 -4.62 -6.44 -13.70
N VAL A 33 -5.36 -6.79 -12.64
CA VAL A 33 -6.81 -7.05 -12.71
C VAL A 33 -7.58 -5.76 -13.01
N LEU A 34 -7.11 -4.62 -12.48
CA LEU A 34 -7.72 -3.31 -12.71
C LEU A 34 -7.37 -2.73 -14.09
N GLY A 35 -6.53 -3.39 -14.89
CA GLY A 35 -6.10 -2.93 -16.20
C GLY A 35 -5.07 -1.81 -16.15
N ASP A 36 -4.45 -1.57 -15.00
CA ASP A 36 -3.39 -0.59 -14.82
C ASP A 36 -2.04 -1.13 -15.33
N THR A 37 -1.14 -0.23 -15.71
CA THR A 37 0.28 -0.56 -15.94
C THR A 37 0.97 -1.05 -14.67
N THR A 38 2.22 -1.52 -14.78
CA THR A 38 3.08 -1.83 -13.63
C THR A 38 2.99 -0.72 -12.57
N PRO A 39 2.72 -1.05 -11.29
CA PRO A 39 2.57 -0.03 -10.26
C PRO A 39 3.90 0.68 -10.03
N ILE A 40 3.84 2.00 -9.81
CA ILE A 40 5.00 2.77 -9.36
C ILE A 40 5.16 2.52 -7.87
N VAL A 41 6.31 2.00 -7.44
CA VAL A 41 6.61 1.72 -6.03
C VAL A 41 7.59 2.74 -5.48
N SER A 42 7.26 3.34 -4.34
CA SER A 42 8.08 4.31 -3.64
C SER A 42 8.24 3.92 -2.18
N ILE A 43 9.43 4.16 -1.63
CA ILE A 43 9.74 3.95 -0.22
C ILE A 43 9.86 5.32 0.44
N LEU A 44 9.01 5.55 1.44
CA LEU A 44 8.85 6.81 2.15
C LEU A 44 9.58 6.74 3.49
N GLY A 45 10.60 7.57 3.66
CA GLY A 45 11.35 7.68 4.92
C GLY A 45 12.00 9.04 5.06
N VAL A 46 13.26 9.06 5.50
CA VAL A 46 14.08 10.30 5.55
C VAL A 46 14.20 10.93 4.16
N ARG A 47 14.24 10.10 3.12
CA ARG A 47 14.20 10.49 1.72
C ARG A 47 13.19 9.62 0.98
N LEU A 48 12.63 10.16 -0.10
CA LEU A 48 11.84 9.39 -1.06
C LEU A 48 12.82 8.57 -1.92
N ASN A 49 12.65 7.25 -1.93
CA ASN A 49 13.39 6.35 -2.82
C ASN A 49 12.40 5.67 -3.76
N THR A 50 12.59 5.80 -5.07
CA THR A 50 11.77 5.09 -6.05
C THR A 50 12.40 3.74 -6.35
N VAL A 51 11.58 2.68 -6.33
CA VAL A 51 12.01 1.35 -6.73
C VAL A 51 12.22 1.36 -8.25
N PRO A 52 13.35 0.84 -8.78
CA PRO A 52 13.58 0.75 -10.21
C PRO A 52 12.45 0.00 -10.93
N GLU A 53 12.16 0.41 -12.18
CA GLU A 53 11.21 -0.33 -13.02
C GLU A 53 11.76 -1.73 -13.32
N CYS A 54 10.93 -2.76 -13.11
CA CYS A 54 11.27 -4.15 -13.33
C CYS A 54 10.03 -4.95 -13.76
N ASP A 55 10.24 -6.20 -14.15
CA ASP A 55 9.14 -7.11 -14.43
C ASP A 55 8.32 -7.39 -13.17
N LEU A 56 7.00 -7.55 -13.33
CA LEU A 56 6.08 -7.85 -12.21
C LEU A 56 6.50 -9.11 -11.44
N ARG A 57 7.09 -10.09 -12.12
CA ARG A 57 7.57 -11.34 -11.51
C ARG A 57 8.78 -11.14 -10.60
N GLU A 58 9.54 -10.07 -10.82
CA GLU A 58 10.75 -9.73 -10.09
C GLU A 58 10.50 -8.68 -9.01
N LEU A 59 9.36 -7.97 -9.09
CA LEU A 59 9.03 -6.83 -8.24
C LEU A 59 9.21 -7.11 -6.75
N ARG A 60 8.75 -8.27 -6.26
CA ARG A 60 8.90 -8.64 -4.85
C ARG A 60 10.37 -8.65 -4.41
N SER A 61 11.24 -9.25 -5.21
CA SER A 61 12.67 -9.37 -4.90
C SER A 61 13.37 -8.02 -4.99
N VAL A 62 13.08 -7.23 -6.03
CA VAL A 62 13.65 -5.89 -6.21
C VAL A 62 13.22 -4.95 -5.08
N VAL A 63 11.94 -4.97 -4.70
CA VAL A 63 11.43 -4.18 -3.58
C VAL A 63 12.14 -4.55 -2.28
N GLN A 64 12.32 -5.84 -2.01
CA GLN A 64 13.03 -6.29 -0.82
C GLN A 64 14.49 -5.82 -0.81
N GLU A 65 15.21 -5.94 -1.93
CA GLU A 65 16.59 -5.45 -2.04
C GLU A 65 16.68 -3.95 -1.73
N VAL A 66 15.72 -3.16 -2.23
CA VAL A 66 15.69 -1.73 -1.91
C VAL A 66 15.36 -1.52 -0.43
N LEU A 67 14.38 -2.22 0.14
CA LEU A 67 14.04 -2.14 1.57
C LEU A 67 15.23 -2.48 2.49
N ASP A 68 16.04 -3.47 2.12
CA ASP A 68 17.25 -3.87 2.86
C ASP A 68 18.37 -2.81 2.78
N SER A 69 18.33 -1.94 1.76
CA SER A 69 19.37 -0.94 1.50
C SER A 69 19.05 0.47 2.01
N VAL A 70 17.76 0.80 2.21
CA VAL A 70 17.34 2.15 2.57
C VAL A 70 17.60 2.45 4.05
N PRO A 71 18.09 3.66 4.39
CA PRO A 71 18.19 4.07 5.79
C PRO A 71 16.81 4.19 6.45
N LEU A 72 16.66 3.58 7.62
CA LEU A 72 15.42 3.67 8.39
C LEU A 72 15.25 5.06 9.02
N GLY A 73 14.04 5.59 8.96
CA GLY A 73 13.65 6.84 9.61
C GLY A 73 12.95 6.62 10.95
N VAL A 74 12.65 7.71 11.68
CA VAL A 74 11.78 7.67 12.88
C VAL A 74 10.29 7.85 12.54
N GLY A 75 9.97 7.99 11.25
CA GLY A 75 8.62 8.20 10.72
C GLY A 75 8.69 8.60 9.25
N PHE A 76 7.53 8.78 8.63
CA PHE A 76 7.41 9.22 7.24
C PHE A 76 6.26 10.21 7.07
N ARG A 77 6.21 10.84 5.90
CA ARG A 77 5.12 11.72 5.49
C ARG A 77 4.43 11.11 4.27
N SER A 78 3.16 10.72 4.43
CA SER A 78 2.37 10.13 3.34
C SER A 78 2.14 11.14 2.20
N ALA A 79 2.09 12.43 2.52
CA ALA A 79 1.85 13.49 1.53
C ALA A 79 2.95 13.63 0.47
N LEU A 80 4.16 13.08 0.68
CA LEU A 80 5.30 13.24 -0.23
C LEU A 80 5.12 12.50 -1.57
N SER A 81 4.23 11.51 -1.64
CA SER A 81 3.93 10.75 -2.88
C SER A 81 2.79 11.38 -3.70
N ALA A 82 2.01 12.27 -3.09
CA ALA A 82 0.86 12.92 -3.73
C ALA A 82 1.30 14.07 -4.64
N GLN A 83 1.92 13.74 -5.77
CA GLN A 83 1.95 14.65 -6.90
C GLN A 83 0.53 14.83 -7.44
N ALA A 84 0.18 16.05 -7.84
CA ALA A 84 -1.13 16.36 -8.42
C ALA A 84 -1.41 15.39 -9.58
N ALA A 85 -2.54 14.69 -9.51
CA ALA A 85 -2.86 13.67 -10.48
C ALA A 85 -3.59 14.31 -11.68
N THR A 86 -3.14 14.01 -12.90
CA THR A 86 -3.85 14.42 -14.13
C THR A 86 -4.97 13.45 -14.52
N ALA A 87 -5.08 12.32 -13.82
CA ALA A 87 -6.08 11.27 -14.02
C ALA A 87 -6.35 10.56 -12.69
N ARG A 88 -7.48 9.85 -12.60
CA ARG A 88 -7.82 9.06 -11.40
C ARG A 88 -6.70 8.06 -11.09
N ARG A 89 -6.24 8.04 -9.84
CA ARG A 89 -5.14 7.19 -9.39
C ARG A 89 -5.43 6.63 -8.00
N MET A 90 -5.17 5.35 -7.83
CA MET A 90 -5.12 4.72 -6.51
C MET A 90 -3.70 4.79 -5.94
N VAL A 91 -3.61 5.19 -4.68
CA VAL A 91 -2.37 5.22 -3.90
C VAL A 91 -2.54 4.32 -2.68
N TYR A 92 -1.80 3.22 -2.66
CA TYR A 92 -1.75 2.31 -1.52
C TYR A 92 -0.55 2.67 -0.65
N THR A 93 -0.73 2.92 0.64
CA THR A 93 0.36 3.18 1.58
C THR A 93 0.48 2.03 2.55
N ILE A 94 1.58 1.29 2.52
CA ILE A 94 1.89 0.15 3.39
C ILE A 94 2.68 0.66 4.59
N THR A 95 2.17 0.43 5.80
CA THR A 95 2.76 0.88 7.07
C THR A 95 2.25 0.01 8.23
N ASP A 96 2.89 0.04 9.40
CA ASP A 96 2.44 -0.66 10.61
C ASP A 96 1.67 0.25 11.57
N GLY A 97 1.63 1.55 11.27
CA GLY A 97 0.88 2.57 12.01
C GLY A 97 0.25 3.62 11.11
N VAL A 98 -0.74 4.34 11.66
CA VAL A 98 -1.41 5.44 10.95
C VAL A 98 -0.47 6.65 10.87
N PRO A 99 -0.19 7.19 9.67
CA PRO A 99 0.67 8.37 9.52
C PRO A 99 0.01 9.60 10.12
N ALA A 100 0.78 10.41 10.85
CA ALA A 100 0.25 11.60 11.52
C ALA A 100 -0.23 12.70 10.55
N ASP A 101 0.25 12.70 9.30
CA ASP A 101 -0.14 13.65 8.27
C ASP A 101 -1.31 13.18 7.38
N LEU A 102 -1.81 11.96 7.61
CA LEU A 102 -2.93 11.42 6.85
C LEU A 102 -4.23 12.15 7.21
N GLY A 103 -4.93 12.67 6.21
CA GLY A 103 -6.15 13.47 6.38
C GLY A 103 -5.90 14.97 6.62
N ILE A 104 -4.63 15.40 6.72
CA ILE A 104 -4.26 16.83 6.85
C ILE A 104 -4.08 17.49 5.47
N ALA A 105 -3.64 16.73 4.46
CA ALA A 105 -3.50 17.23 3.09
C ALA A 105 -4.86 17.43 2.41
N GLU A 106 -5.01 18.47 1.58
CA GLU A 106 -6.19 18.62 0.72
C GLU A 106 -6.41 17.34 -0.09
N ALA A 107 -7.60 16.78 0.03
CA ALA A 107 -7.98 15.58 -0.68
C ALA A 107 -8.12 15.91 -2.18
N ASP A 108 -7.09 15.59 -2.96
CA ASP A 108 -7.20 15.56 -4.42
C ASP A 108 -8.33 14.57 -4.80
N PRO A 109 -9.43 15.02 -5.42
CA PRO A 109 -10.58 14.17 -5.75
C PRO A 109 -10.25 13.12 -6.82
N LEU A 110 -9.09 13.21 -7.47
CA LEU A 110 -8.59 12.22 -8.41
C LEU A 110 -7.73 11.14 -7.72
N ILE A 111 -7.44 11.28 -6.43
CA ILE A 111 -6.60 10.33 -5.69
C ILE A 111 -7.42 9.58 -4.65
N THR A 112 -7.69 8.30 -4.92
CA THR A 112 -8.22 7.36 -3.92
C THR A 112 -7.05 6.83 -3.08
N ARG A 113 -7.06 7.11 -1.77
CA ARG A 113 -6.02 6.66 -0.83
C ARG A 113 -6.48 5.42 -0.09
N VAL A 114 -5.60 4.42 -0.04
CA VAL A 114 -5.81 3.18 0.70
C VAL A 114 -4.63 2.97 1.64
N LEU A 115 -4.88 3.01 2.94
CA LEU A 115 -3.91 2.69 3.96
C LEU A 115 -3.92 1.18 4.21
N VAL A 116 -2.81 0.50 3.94
CA VAL A 116 -2.61 -0.93 4.22
C VAL A 116 -1.78 -1.06 5.48
N LEU A 117 -2.45 -1.42 6.58
CA LEU A 117 -1.83 -1.56 7.89
C LEU A 117 -1.37 -3.00 8.14
N LEU A 118 -0.05 -3.19 8.21
CA LEU A 118 0.60 -4.45 8.52
C LEU A 118 0.80 -4.63 10.04
N THR A 119 -0.31 -4.90 10.73
CA THR A 119 -0.34 -4.99 12.18
C THR A 119 -1.37 -6.01 12.66
N GLU A 120 -1.19 -6.51 13.87
CA GLU A 120 -2.17 -7.35 14.55
C GLU A 120 -3.31 -6.52 15.17
N ALA A 121 -3.04 -5.24 15.46
CA ALA A 121 -3.98 -4.37 16.15
C ALA A 121 -4.83 -3.59 15.15
N VAL A 122 -6.15 -3.77 15.21
CA VAL A 122 -7.08 -2.91 14.45
C VAL A 122 -7.10 -1.53 15.12
N PRO A 123 -6.76 -0.44 14.41
CA PRO A 123 -6.85 0.90 14.97
C PRO A 123 -8.29 1.25 15.32
N GLU A 124 -8.48 1.98 16.42
CA GLU A 124 -9.81 2.43 16.85
C GLU A 124 -10.40 3.50 15.92
N VAL A 125 -9.55 4.21 15.16
CA VAL A 125 -9.95 5.32 14.31
C VAL A 125 -9.47 5.10 12.88
N VAL A 126 -10.40 5.20 11.93
CA VAL A 126 -10.10 5.25 10.50
C VAL A 126 -9.84 6.71 10.11
N PRO A 127 -8.68 7.04 9.49
CA PRO A 127 -8.38 8.39 9.04
C PRO A 127 -9.40 8.89 8.01
N SER A 128 -9.86 10.14 8.16
CA SER A 128 -10.71 10.76 7.16
C SER A 128 -9.99 10.90 5.81
N GLY A 129 -10.68 10.58 4.71
CA GLY A 129 -10.15 10.74 3.36
C GLY A 129 -9.26 9.59 2.85
N ALA A 130 -9.20 8.47 3.59
CA ALA A 130 -8.58 7.23 3.13
C ALA A 130 -9.45 6.03 3.52
N SER A 131 -9.45 5.00 2.67
CA SER A 131 -9.88 3.67 3.09
C SER A 131 -8.74 2.98 3.86
N MET A 132 -9.08 2.07 4.76
CA MET A 132 -8.09 1.37 5.58
C MET A 132 -8.31 -0.13 5.51
N VAL A 133 -7.23 -0.87 5.25
CA VAL A 133 -7.19 -2.32 5.22
C VAL A 133 -6.17 -2.77 6.25
N VAL A 134 -6.60 -3.56 7.24
CA VAL A 134 -5.71 -4.13 8.25
C VAL A 134 -5.41 -5.57 7.88
N ILE A 135 -4.13 -5.89 7.74
CA ILE A 135 -3.64 -7.22 7.40
C ILE A 135 -2.66 -7.67 8.49
N SER A 136 -3.02 -8.76 9.16
CA SER A 136 -2.12 -9.40 10.11
C SER A 136 -0.89 -9.96 9.37
N PRO A 137 0.33 -9.65 9.80
CA PRO A 137 1.56 -10.23 9.24
C PRO A 137 1.58 -11.76 9.31
N ARG A 138 0.93 -12.37 10.32
CA ARG A 138 0.75 -13.83 10.40
C ARG A 138 -0.04 -14.36 9.22
N VAL A 139 -1.10 -13.66 8.81
CA VAL A 139 -1.89 -14.02 7.63
C VAL A 139 -1.03 -13.94 6.37
N VAL A 140 -0.18 -12.90 6.25
CA VAL A 140 0.74 -12.76 5.11
C VAL A 140 1.68 -13.96 4.98
N SER A 141 2.21 -14.45 6.12
CA SER A 141 3.12 -15.61 6.14
C SER A 141 2.50 -16.92 5.63
N THR A 142 1.16 -17.04 5.64
CA THR A 142 0.44 -18.27 5.26
C THR A 142 -0.21 -18.21 3.89
N LEU A 143 -0.16 -17.07 3.17
CA LEU A 143 -0.94 -16.85 1.93
C LEU A 143 -0.69 -17.90 0.84
N ALA A 144 0.56 -18.37 0.70
CA ALA A 144 0.92 -19.37 -0.30
C ALA A 144 0.26 -20.74 -0.04
N SER A 145 -0.06 -21.05 1.22
CA SER A 145 -0.66 -22.30 1.66
C SER A 145 -2.14 -22.18 2.04
N ASP A 146 -2.68 -20.96 2.13
CA ASP A 146 -4.07 -20.68 2.49
C ASP A 146 -4.77 -19.86 1.40
N PRO A 147 -5.36 -20.52 0.39
CA PRO A 147 -6.11 -19.86 -0.68
C PRO A 147 -7.30 -19.04 -0.17
N SER A 148 -7.89 -19.41 0.97
CA SER A 148 -9.03 -18.69 1.54
C SER A 148 -8.58 -17.38 2.18
N GLY A 149 -7.47 -17.42 2.94
CA GLY A 149 -6.79 -16.24 3.46
C GLY A 149 -6.36 -15.29 2.35
N LEU A 150 -5.77 -15.82 1.28
CA LEU A 150 -5.39 -15.04 0.10
C LEU A 150 -6.59 -14.34 -0.55
N SER A 151 -7.66 -15.09 -0.82
CA SER A 151 -8.89 -14.53 -1.39
C SER A 151 -9.48 -13.40 -0.53
N ARG A 152 -9.48 -13.57 0.80
CA ARG A 152 -9.93 -12.53 1.73
C ARG A 152 -9.06 -11.28 1.66
N VAL A 153 -7.73 -11.42 1.68
CA VAL A 153 -6.81 -10.27 1.60
C VAL A 153 -6.99 -9.53 0.27
N VAL A 154 -7.04 -10.24 -0.85
CA VAL A 154 -7.27 -9.63 -2.18
C VAL A 154 -8.60 -8.90 -2.22
N THR A 155 -9.67 -9.49 -1.68
CA THR A 155 -10.99 -8.85 -1.61
C THR A 155 -10.94 -7.56 -0.80
N GLN A 156 -10.23 -7.55 0.33
CA GLN A 156 -10.06 -6.34 1.14
C GLN A 156 -9.29 -5.25 0.37
N LEU A 157 -8.22 -5.60 -0.34
CA LEU A 157 -7.41 -4.67 -1.14
C LEU A 157 -8.19 -4.08 -2.34
N LEU A 158 -9.14 -4.84 -2.90
CA LEU A 158 -10.02 -4.40 -3.99
C LEU A 158 -11.23 -3.60 -3.50
N SER A 159 -11.65 -3.76 -2.25
CA SER A 159 -12.89 -3.17 -1.74
C SER A 159 -13.00 -1.65 -1.92
N PRO A 160 -11.95 -0.83 -1.71
CA PRO A 160 -12.04 0.62 -1.90
C PRO A 160 -12.31 1.00 -3.35
N VAL A 161 -11.80 0.19 -4.28
CA VAL A 161 -11.97 0.38 -5.72
C VAL A 161 -13.42 0.13 -6.13
N MET A 162 -14.03 -0.92 -5.56
CA MET A 162 -15.40 -1.31 -5.88
C MET A 162 -16.43 -0.33 -5.31
N THR A 163 -16.16 0.26 -4.15
CA THR A 163 -17.06 1.26 -3.53
C THR A 163 -17.03 2.62 -4.23
N ASP A 164 -15.86 3.04 -4.74
CA ASP A 164 -15.73 4.27 -5.55
C ASP A 164 -16.29 4.09 -6.97
N SER A 165 -16.43 2.85 -7.42
CA SER A 165 -16.92 2.50 -8.76
C SER A 165 -18.44 2.54 -8.90
N ASN A 166 -19.21 3.07 -7.94
CA ASN A 166 -20.66 3.21 -8.09
C ASN A 166 -20.98 4.28 -9.16
N PRO A 167 -21.32 3.92 -10.42
CA PRO A 167 -21.52 4.87 -11.49
C PRO A 167 -23.02 5.14 -11.59
N GLY A 168 -23.48 6.21 -10.94
CA GLY A 168 -24.83 6.74 -11.18
C GLY A 168 -25.94 5.94 -10.51
N GLY A 169 -26.51 6.53 -9.47
CA GLY A 169 -27.94 6.35 -9.23
C GLY A 169 -28.68 6.83 -10.47
N PHE A 170 -29.40 5.93 -11.14
CA PHE A 170 -30.46 6.33 -12.05
C PHE A 170 -31.55 7.00 -11.19
N SER A 171 -31.64 8.33 -11.30
CA SER A 171 -32.89 9.06 -11.08
C SER A 171 -33.76 8.96 -12.32
#